data_AF-H0F6X7-F1
#
_entry.id   AF-H0F6X7-F1
#
_cell.length_a   1.000
_cell.length_b   1.000
_cell.length_c   1.000
_cell.angle_alpha   90.00
_cell.angle_beta   90.00
_cell.angle_gamma   90.00
#
_symmetry.space_group_name_H-M   'P 1'
#
loop_
_entity.id
_entity.type
_entity.pdbx_description
1 polymer ?
#
loop_
_entity_poly.entity_id
_entity_poly.type
_entity_poly.pdbx_seq_one_letter_code
_entity_poly.pdbx_strand_id
1 'polypeptide(L)'
;MSKRIDYAKASPEGYKAFGGVHAYLQKCSLPQELIHLVYLRVSQINGCAYCIDMHSRDLLKQGMTVDKLVLVPVWREAGDLFDKRERAALAWAETVTRVAQTGVPDADYAAASAEFNERELADLTYAIGLMNAFNRLGVTFRVLPAAAARQS
;
A
#
# COMPACT_ATOMS: atom_id res chain seq x y z
N MET A 1 -12.79 -0.01 20.68
CA MET A 1 -13.52 0.55 19.51
C MET A 1 -14.61 -0.42 19.10
N SER A 2 -15.86 0.03 18.87
CA SER A 2 -16.91 -0.86 18.35
C SER A 2 -16.71 -1.15 16.86
N LYS A 3 -16.78 -2.44 16.48
CA LYS A 3 -16.83 -2.87 15.07
C LYS A 3 -18.09 -2.27 14.44
N ARG A 4 -17.95 -1.64 13.26
CA ARG A 4 -19.09 -1.16 12.47
C ARG A 4 -19.60 -2.32 11.59
N ILE A 5 -20.07 -2.06 10.38
CA ILE A 5 -20.56 -3.12 9.49
C ILE A 5 -19.44 -4.05 9.04
N ASP A 6 -19.81 -5.30 8.76
CA ASP A 6 -18.96 -6.24 8.03
C ASP A 6 -19.22 -6.08 6.52
N TYR A 7 -18.42 -5.23 5.86
CA TYR A 7 -18.68 -4.85 4.46
C TYR A 7 -18.51 -6.03 3.49
N ALA A 8 -17.66 -7.00 3.81
CA ALA A 8 -17.48 -8.20 2.99
C ALA A 8 -18.73 -9.09 3.03
N LYS A 9 -19.42 -9.16 4.18
CA LYS A 9 -20.71 -9.85 4.30
C LYS A 9 -21.88 -9.02 3.74
N ALA A 10 -21.85 -7.70 3.92
CA ALA A 10 -22.93 -6.81 3.51
C ALA A 10 -22.97 -6.55 2.00
N SER A 11 -21.82 -6.59 1.31
CA SER A 11 -21.70 -6.42 -0.15
C SER A 11 -20.60 -7.34 -0.72
N PRO A 12 -20.87 -8.66 -0.79
CA PRO A 12 -19.86 -9.64 -1.17
C PRO A 12 -19.39 -9.49 -2.62
N GLU A 13 -20.25 -9.08 -3.55
CA GLU A 13 -19.91 -8.86 -4.95
C GLU A 13 -18.96 -7.68 -5.11
N GLY A 14 -19.18 -6.60 -4.35
CA GLY A 14 -18.30 -5.43 -4.31
C GLY A 14 -16.91 -5.80 -3.78
N TYR A 15 -16.85 -6.55 -2.68
CA TYR A 15 -15.58 -7.05 -2.13
C TYR A 15 -14.85 -7.99 -3.11
N LYS A 16 -15.59 -8.87 -3.80
CA LYS A 16 -15.04 -9.80 -4.81
C LYS A 16 -14.40 -9.04 -5.98
N ALA A 17 -14.99 -7.94 -6.42
CA ALA A 17 -14.42 -7.12 -7.50
C ALA A 17 -13.01 -6.58 -7.15
N PHE A 18 -12.81 -6.13 -5.90
CA PHE A 18 -11.50 -5.71 -5.40
C PHE A 18 -10.52 -6.89 -5.36
N GLY A 19 -11.02 -8.07 -4.97
CA GLY A 19 -10.25 -9.32 -5.01
C GLY A 19 -9.75 -9.69 -6.41
N GLY A 20 -10.49 -9.34 -7.47
CA GLY A 20 -10.04 -9.53 -8.86
C GLY A 20 -8.80 -8.70 -9.19
N VAL A 21 -8.79 -7.42 -8.81
CA VAL A 21 -7.62 -6.54 -8.98
C VAL A 21 -6.43 -7.05 -8.16
N HIS A 22 -6.68 -7.46 -6.90
CA HIS A 22 -5.65 -8.04 -6.05
C HIS A 22 -5.04 -9.30 -6.69
N ALA A 23 -5.86 -10.23 -7.19
CA ALA A 23 -5.40 -11.47 -7.82
C ALA A 23 -4.61 -11.22 -9.11
N TYR A 24 -4.94 -10.17 -9.85
CA TYR A 24 -4.12 -9.71 -10.98
C TYR A 24 -2.73 -9.23 -10.50
N LEU A 25 -2.68 -8.37 -9.49
CA LEU A 25 -1.43 -7.84 -8.94
C LEU A 25 -0.52 -8.92 -8.33
N GLN A 26 -1.09 -9.99 -7.77
CA GLN A 26 -0.33 -11.16 -7.31
C GLN A 26 0.40 -11.91 -8.43
N LYS A 27 0.04 -11.68 -9.69
CA LYS A 27 0.59 -12.35 -10.87
C LYS A 27 1.30 -11.40 -11.84
N CYS A 28 1.31 -10.09 -11.54
CA CYS A 28 1.98 -9.11 -12.38
C CYS A 28 3.51 -9.22 -12.26
N SER A 29 4.24 -8.45 -13.06
CA SER A 29 5.72 -8.51 -13.10
C SER A 29 6.39 -7.80 -11.91
N LEU A 30 5.65 -7.02 -11.12
CA LEU A 30 6.21 -6.34 -9.96
C LEU A 30 6.54 -7.34 -8.85
N PRO A 31 7.71 -7.20 -8.19
CA PRO A 31 8.02 -7.99 -7.00
C PRO A 31 6.94 -7.82 -5.92
N GLN A 32 6.52 -8.92 -5.30
CA GLN A 32 5.48 -8.87 -4.26
C GLN A 32 5.92 -8.04 -3.05
N GLU A 33 7.21 -8.05 -2.70
CA GLU A 33 7.76 -7.19 -1.65
C GLU A 33 7.57 -5.70 -1.96
N LEU A 34 7.78 -5.29 -3.21
CA LEU A 34 7.55 -3.89 -3.63
C LEU A 34 6.07 -3.51 -3.53
N ILE A 35 5.16 -4.42 -3.90
CA ILE A 35 3.71 -4.20 -3.76
C ILE A 35 3.34 -4.02 -2.28
N HIS A 36 3.84 -4.88 -1.39
CA HIS A 36 3.57 -4.75 0.04
C HIS A 36 4.21 -3.51 0.67
N LEU A 37 5.39 -3.10 0.19
CA LEU A 37 6.06 -1.86 0.63
C LEU A 37 5.20 -0.63 0.28
N VAL A 38 4.68 -0.59 -0.94
CA VAL A 38 3.76 0.46 -1.39
C VAL A 38 2.45 0.42 -0.59
N TYR A 39 1.87 -0.77 -0.40
CA TYR A 39 0.65 -0.93 0.41
C TYR A 39 0.83 -0.43 1.84
N LEU A 40 1.96 -0.76 2.47
CA LEU A 40 2.31 -0.26 3.80
C LEU A 40 2.38 1.28 3.79
N ARG A 41 3.10 1.87 2.85
CA ARG A 41 3.28 3.33 2.82
C ARG A 41 1.96 4.07 2.58
N VAL A 42 1.15 3.61 1.63
CA VAL A 42 -0.20 4.15 1.38
C VAL A 42 -1.06 4.06 2.65
N SER A 43 -1.00 2.93 3.35
CA SER A 43 -1.76 2.70 4.58
C SER A 43 -1.32 3.58 5.75
N GLN A 44 -0.01 3.86 5.86
CA GLN A 44 0.54 4.79 6.85
C GLN A 44 0.03 6.22 6.62
N ILE A 45 -0.01 6.66 5.36
CA ILE A 45 -0.52 8.00 4.99
C ILE A 45 -2.01 8.12 5.32
N ASN A 46 -2.78 7.08 5.01
CA ASN A 46 -4.23 7.07 5.22
C ASN A 46 -4.66 6.69 6.64
N GLY A 47 -3.74 6.29 7.53
CA GLY A 47 -4.05 5.89 8.90
C GLY A 47 -4.84 4.58 9.04
N CYS A 48 -4.73 3.64 8.10
CA CYS A 48 -5.40 2.34 8.20
C CYS A 48 -4.62 1.36 9.10
N ALA A 49 -4.87 1.35 10.41
CA ALA A 49 -4.17 0.48 11.36
C ALA A 49 -4.24 -1.02 10.99
N TYR A 50 -5.39 -1.51 10.51
CA TYR A 50 -5.55 -2.87 10.02
C TYR A 50 -4.59 -3.19 8.86
N CYS A 51 -4.55 -2.31 7.87
CA CYS A 51 -3.75 -2.48 6.67
C CYS A 51 -2.24 -2.35 6.97
N ILE A 52 -1.87 -1.45 7.88
CA ILE A 52 -0.50 -1.31 8.38
C ILE A 52 -0.04 -2.61 9.04
N ASP A 53 -0.85 -3.19 9.95
CA ASP A 53 -0.52 -4.43 10.64
C ASP A 53 -0.39 -5.61 9.67
N MET A 54 -1.34 -5.74 8.73
CA MET A 54 -1.31 -6.80 7.71
C MET A 54 -0.05 -6.74 6.87
N HIS A 55 0.23 -5.59 6.23
CA HIS A 55 1.34 -5.49 5.29
C HIS A 55 2.70 -5.44 5.98
N SER A 56 2.80 -4.94 7.21
CA SER A 56 4.00 -5.09 8.03
C SER A 56 4.36 -6.56 8.27
N ARG A 57 3.36 -7.41 8.59
CA ARG A 57 3.59 -8.85 8.78
C ARG A 57 3.99 -9.55 7.49
N ASP A 58 3.38 -9.18 6.37
CA ASP A 58 3.70 -9.81 5.09
C ASP A 58 5.13 -9.46 4.64
N LEU A 59 5.58 -8.22 4.83
CA LEU A 59 6.97 -7.82 4.59
C LEU A 59 7.96 -8.55 5.50
N LEU A 60 7.65 -8.68 6.79
CA LEU A 60 8.48 -9.44 7.73
C LEU A 60 8.58 -10.92 7.33
N LYS A 61 7.49 -11.54 6.86
CA LYS A 61 7.51 -12.92 6.34
C LYS A 61 8.33 -13.05 5.07
N GLN A 62 8.42 -12.00 4.27
CA GLN A 62 9.24 -11.94 3.05
C GLN A 62 10.72 -11.66 3.34
N GLY A 63 11.09 -11.41 4.59
CA GLY A 63 12.49 -11.24 5.01
C GLY A 63 12.93 -9.78 5.18
N MET A 64 12.04 -8.80 5.02
CA MET A 64 12.34 -7.41 5.34
C MET A 64 12.73 -7.27 6.82
N THR A 65 13.81 -6.54 7.10
CA THR A 65 14.25 -6.30 8.48
C THR A 65 13.31 -5.34 9.20
N VAL A 66 13.24 -5.45 10.53
CA VAL A 66 12.48 -4.50 11.36
C VAL A 66 13.02 -3.08 11.18
N ASP A 67 14.34 -2.92 11.07
CA ASP A 67 14.99 -1.61 10.86
C ASP A 67 14.49 -0.91 9.59
N LYS A 68 14.40 -1.65 8.46
CA LYS A 68 13.83 -1.11 7.22
C LYS A 68 12.34 -0.82 7.34
N LEU A 69 11.60 -1.73 7.96
CA LEU A 69 10.15 -1.59 8.16
C LEU A 69 9.78 -0.31 8.93
N VAL A 70 10.47 -0.03 10.04
CA VAL A 70 10.17 1.15 10.89
C VAL A 70 10.58 2.47 10.24
N LEU A 71 11.50 2.43 9.27
CA LEU A 71 11.97 3.60 8.53
C LEU A 71 11.15 3.92 7.27
N VAL A 72 10.22 3.05 6.85
CA VAL A 72 9.32 3.31 5.70
C VAL A 72 8.61 4.68 5.76
N PRO A 73 8.09 5.17 6.91
CA PRO A 73 7.46 6.49 6.96
C PRO A 73 8.38 7.66 6.61
N VAL A 74 9.70 7.47 6.79
CA VAL A 74 10.76 8.48 6.67
C VAL A 74 11.83 8.04 5.68
N TRP A 75 11.47 7.21 4.70
CA TRP A 75 12.38 6.53 3.78
C TRP A 75 13.37 7.45 3.04
N ARG A 76 13.02 8.73 2.83
CA ARG A 76 13.91 9.72 2.19
C ARG A 76 15.18 10.00 3.01
N GLU A 77 15.12 9.87 4.32
CA GLU A 77 16.23 10.10 5.26
C GLU A 77 16.97 8.81 5.63
N ALA A 78 16.55 7.66 5.09
CA ALA A 78 17.08 6.35 5.46
C ALA A 78 18.33 5.93 4.64
N GLY A 79 18.98 6.87 3.97
CA GLY A 79 20.18 6.62 3.14
C GLY A 79 19.94 5.56 2.07
N ASP A 80 20.87 4.60 1.98
CA ASP A 80 20.85 3.52 0.99
C ASP A 80 20.03 2.28 1.40
N LEU A 81 19.24 2.38 2.49
CA LEU A 81 18.40 1.27 2.96
C LEU A 81 17.27 0.92 1.98
N PHE A 82 16.86 1.89 1.17
CA PHE A 82 15.90 1.72 0.08
C PHE A 82 16.61 1.92 -1.26
N ASP A 83 16.46 0.95 -2.17
CA ASP A 83 17.07 1.04 -3.48
C ASP A 83 16.37 2.09 -4.38
N LYS A 84 16.95 2.35 -5.55
CA LYS A 84 16.42 3.35 -6.49
C LYS A 84 14.97 3.08 -6.90
N ARG A 85 14.62 1.81 -7.13
CA ARG A 85 13.30 1.36 -7.59
C ARG A 85 12.26 1.47 -6.47
N GLU A 86 12.62 1.09 -5.25
CA GLU A 86 11.81 1.26 -4.05
C GLU A 86 11.54 2.73 -3.76
N ARG A 87 12.57 3.58 -3.84
CA ARG A 87 12.43 5.04 -3.65
C ARG A 87 11.50 5.67 -4.69
N ALA A 88 11.61 5.26 -5.95
CA ALA A 88 10.69 5.71 -6.99
C ALA A 88 9.25 5.24 -6.74
N ALA A 89 9.05 3.99 -6.33
CA ALA A 89 7.72 3.47 -5.99
C ALA A 89 7.10 4.18 -4.78
N LEU A 90 7.90 4.44 -3.73
CA LEU A 90 7.46 5.14 -2.52
C LEU A 90 7.11 6.61 -2.81
N ALA A 91 7.90 7.30 -3.63
CA ALA A 91 7.60 8.66 -4.08
C ALA A 91 6.30 8.69 -4.89
N TRP A 92 6.16 7.80 -5.87
CA TRP A 92 4.95 7.69 -6.69
C TRP A 92 3.71 7.37 -5.84
N ALA A 93 3.83 6.44 -4.90
CA ALA A 93 2.77 6.08 -3.96
C ALA A 93 2.32 7.28 -3.11
N GLU A 94 3.26 8.08 -2.61
CA GLU A 94 2.95 9.29 -1.84
C GLU A 94 2.24 10.35 -2.67
N THR A 95 2.71 10.59 -3.89
CA THR A 95 2.12 11.57 -4.83
C THR A 95 0.71 11.17 -5.23
N VAL A 96 0.51 9.94 -5.67
CA VAL A 96 -0.79 9.43 -6.14
C VAL A 96 -1.78 9.27 -4.99
N THR A 97 -1.34 8.85 -3.79
CA THR A 97 -2.22 8.79 -2.61
C THR A 97 -2.78 10.16 -2.24
N ARG A 98 -2.00 11.22 -2.44
CA ARG A 98 -2.37 12.62 -2.20
C ARG A 98 -2.76 13.36 -3.47
N VAL A 99 -3.33 12.67 -4.46
CA VAL A 99 -3.67 13.24 -5.78
C VAL A 99 -4.47 14.55 -5.70
N ALA A 100 -5.37 14.69 -4.73
CA ALA A 100 -6.15 15.92 -4.53
C ALA A 100 -5.30 17.12 -4.10
N GLN A 101 -4.15 16.89 -3.46
CA GLN A 101 -3.21 17.93 -3.04
C GLN A 101 -2.07 18.13 -4.04
N THR A 102 -1.60 17.04 -4.67
CA THR A 102 -0.40 17.07 -5.51
C THR A 102 -0.72 17.38 -6.96
N GLY A 103 -1.90 16.98 -7.46
CA GLY A 103 -2.23 17.05 -8.88
C GLY A 103 -1.37 16.14 -9.77
N VAL A 104 -0.52 15.30 -9.18
CA VAL A 104 0.47 14.44 -9.86
C VAL A 104 1.35 15.23 -10.84
N PRO A 105 2.34 16.00 -10.33
CA PRO A 105 3.20 16.83 -11.18
C PRO A 105 3.96 16.00 -12.22
N ASP A 106 4.21 16.58 -13.41
CA ASP A 106 4.95 15.92 -14.50
C ASP A 106 6.34 15.42 -14.07
N ALA A 107 7.01 16.14 -13.16
CA ALA A 107 8.31 15.74 -12.63
C ALA A 107 8.23 14.42 -11.82
N ASP A 108 7.15 14.20 -11.06
CA ASP A 108 6.95 12.97 -10.30
C ASP A 108 6.64 11.80 -11.23
N TYR A 109 5.85 12.04 -12.28
CA TYR A 109 5.61 11.05 -13.33
C TYR A 109 6.91 10.69 -14.08
N ALA A 110 7.68 11.69 -14.50
CA ALA A 110 8.95 11.49 -15.19
C ALA A 110 9.92 10.67 -14.33
N ALA A 111 10.05 11.00 -13.04
CA ALA A 111 10.89 10.26 -12.10
C ALA A 111 10.45 8.79 -11.94
N ALA A 112 9.14 8.51 -11.85
CA ALA A 112 8.63 7.14 -11.79
C ALA A 112 8.85 6.38 -13.10
N SER A 113 8.54 7.00 -14.24
CA SER A 113 8.68 6.41 -15.57
C SER A 113 10.13 6.12 -15.98
N ALA A 114 11.11 6.76 -15.33
CA ALA A 114 12.53 6.46 -15.51
C ALA A 114 12.92 5.10 -14.90
N GLU A 115 12.18 4.61 -13.90
CA GLU A 115 12.46 3.33 -13.23
C GLU A 115 11.52 2.20 -13.68
N PHE A 116 10.27 2.52 -14.02
CA PHE A 116 9.25 1.54 -14.38
C PHE A 116 8.87 1.66 -15.85
N ASN A 117 8.74 0.52 -16.54
CA ASN A 117 8.13 0.55 -17.88
C ASN A 117 6.62 0.86 -17.78
N GLU A 118 5.99 1.17 -18.92
CA GLU A 118 4.58 1.60 -18.96
C GLU A 118 3.63 0.62 -18.26
N ARG A 119 3.83 -0.69 -18.46
CA ARG A 119 3.00 -1.72 -17.84
C ARG A 119 3.22 -1.78 -16.33
N GLU A 120 4.47 -1.76 -15.89
CA GLU A 120 4.81 -1.78 -14.47
C GLU A 120 4.32 -0.53 -13.73
N LEU A 121 4.39 0.65 -14.36
CA LEU A 121 3.90 1.89 -13.78
C LEU A 121 2.37 1.88 -13.68
N ALA A 122 1.67 1.32 -14.69
CA ALA A 122 0.23 1.10 -14.62
C ALA A 122 -0.13 0.12 -13.48
N ASP A 123 0.56 -1.02 -13.39
CA ASP A 123 0.36 -2.03 -12.35
C ASP A 123 0.63 -1.46 -10.95
N LEU A 124 1.69 -0.66 -10.79
CA LEU A 124 2.01 0.05 -9.55
C LEU A 124 0.89 1.03 -9.19
N THR A 125 0.34 1.74 -10.17
CA THR A 125 -0.77 2.68 -9.96
C THR A 125 -2.07 1.95 -9.60
N TYR A 126 -2.34 0.78 -10.18
CA TYR A 126 -3.45 -0.09 -9.75
C TYR A 126 -3.27 -0.56 -8.30
N ALA A 127 -2.05 -0.92 -7.89
CA ALA A 127 -1.75 -1.26 -6.50
C ALA A 127 -2.05 -0.08 -5.56
N ILE A 128 -1.57 1.13 -5.88
CA ILE A 128 -1.83 2.33 -5.09
C ILE A 128 -3.32 2.63 -4.98
N GLY A 129 -4.06 2.56 -6.10
CA GLY A 129 -5.51 2.79 -6.15
C GLY A 129 -6.29 1.76 -5.33
N LEU A 130 -5.97 0.48 -5.50
CA LEU A 130 -6.59 -0.61 -4.74
C LEU A 130 -6.37 -0.46 -3.25
N MET A 131 -5.14 -0.11 -2.83
CA MET A 131 -4.86 0.08 -1.41
C MET A 131 -5.56 1.31 -0.84
N ASN A 132 -5.61 2.41 -1.58
CA ASN A 132 -6.40 3.59 -1.22
C ASN A 132 -7.88 3.25 -1.01
N ALA A 133 -8.43 2.37 -1.84
CA ALA A 133 -9.81 1.91 -1.72
C ALA A 133 -10.01 1.01 -0.48
N PHE A 134 -9.12 0.04 -0.24
CA PHE A 134 -9.17 -0.79 0.97
C PHE A 134 -8.95 -0.01 2.26
N ASN A 135 -8.06 1.00 2.27
CA ASN A 135 -7.86 1.86 3.43
C ASN A 135 -9.15 2.60 3.80
N ARG A 136 -9.91 3.08 2.80
CA ARG A 136 -11.22 3.72 3.03
C ARG A 136 -12.21 2.77 3.68
N LEU A 137 -12.25 1.51 3.25
CA LEU A 137 -13.09 0.47 3.90
C LEU A 137 -12.60 0.18 5.33
N GLY A 138 -11.30 -0.05 5.51
CA GLY A 138 -10.70 -0.41 6.79
C GLY A 138 -10.93 0.65 7.88
N VAL A 139 -10.66 1.91 7.54
CA VAL A 139 -10.86 3.06 8.44
C VAL A 139 -12.35 3.30 8.69
N THR A 140 -13.17 3.35 7.64
CA THR A 140 -14.61 3.66 7.75
C THR A 140 -15.34 2.59 8.56
N PHE A 141 -14.95 1.32 8.46
CA PHE A 141 -15.64 0.23 9.14
C PHE A 141 -14.94 -0.26 10.42
N ARG A 142 -13.86 0.41 10.83
CA ARG A 142 -13.10 0.12 12.06
C ARG A 142 -12.66 -1.35 12.13
N VAL A 143 -12.09 -1.83 11.03
CA VAL A 143 -11.50 -3.17 11.00
C VAL A 143 -10.33 -3.20 11.99
N LEU A 144 -10.32 -4.20 12.88
CA LEU A 144 -9.31 -4.31 13.92
C LEU A 144 -8.04 -4.96 13.37
N PRO A 145 -6.85 -4.39 13.59
CA PRO A 145 -5.59 -5.09 13.33
C PRO A 145 -5.51 -6.35 14.18
N ALA A 146 -4.91 -7.39 13.63
CA ALA A 146 -4.68 -8.65 14.35
C ALA A 146 -3.78 -8.44 15.59
N ALA A 147 -2.96 -7.38 15.62
CA ALA A 147 -2.14 -7.02 16.78
C ALA A 147 -3.00 -6.59 17.99
N ALA A 148 -4.13 -5.92 17.73
CA ALA A 148 -5.05 -5.48 18.78
C ALA A 148 -6.08 -6.55 19.14
N ALA A 149 -6.44 -7.44 18.20
CA ALA A 149 -7.40 -8.52 18.44
C ALA A 149 -6.88 -9.61 19.39
N ARG A 150 -5.55 -9.71 19.59
CA ARG A 150 -4.93 -10.67 20.54
C ARG A 150 -4.95 -10.19 22.00
N GLN A 151 -5.41 -8.97 22.26
CA GLN A 151 -5.44 -8.35 23.59
C GLN A 151 -6.87 -8.21 24.15
N SER A 152 -7.87 -8.78 23.46
CA SER A 152 -9.29 -8.75 23.84
C SER A 152 -9.83 -10.13 24.13
#